data_AF-X1AFQ1-F1
#
_entry.id   AF-X1AFQ1-F1
#
_cell.length_a   1.000
_cell.length_b   1.000
_cell.length_c   1.000
_cell.angle_alpha   90.00
_cell.angle_beta   90.00
_cell.angle_gamma   90.00
#
_symmetry.space_group_name_H-M   'P 1'
#
loop_
_entity.id
_entity.type
_entity.pdbx_description
1 polymer ?
#
loop_
_entity_poly.entity_id
_entity_poly.type
_entity_poly.pdbx_seq_one_letter_code
_entity_poly.pdbx_strand_id
1 'polypeptide(L)'
;MAVDANVLIFERMKEELRAGRTPGAAVEAGFNRAWTAIRDSNITTFIACLVLFWFGGALGAFMVRGFAITLFIGVALSMFTAIVVTRTFLRLILGRRLVIKPSAYGVSQ
;
A
#
# COMPACT_ATOMS: atom_id res chain seq x y z
N MET A 1 -8.17 3.62 -4.67
CA MET A 1 -7.09 2.65 -4.40
C MET A 1 -6.21 3.00 -3.19
N ALA A 2 -6.32 4.20 -2.60
CA ALA A 2 -5.39 4.64 -1.55
C ALA A 2 -5.33 3.74 -0.30
N VAL A 3 -6.44 3.10 0.03
CA VAL A 3 -6.58 2.25 1.22
C VAL A 3 -6.25 0.78 0.92
N ASP A 4 -6.36 0.35 -0.35
CA ASP A 4 -6.11 -1.04 -0.76
C ASP A 4 -4.67 -1.48 -0.49
N ALA A 5 -3.70 -0.60 -0.77
CA ALA A 5 -2.30 -0.89 -0.49
C ALA A 5 -2.04 -1.16 1.00
N ASN A 6 -2.68 -0.36 1.87
CA ASN A 6 -2.56 -0.54 3.32
C ASN A 6 -3.23 -1.84 3.77
N VAL A 7 -4.46 -2.11 3.30
CA VAL A 7 -5.19 -3.35 3.63
C VAL A 7 -4.41 -4.58 3.16
N LEU A 8 -3.83 -4.56 1.96
CA LEU A 8 -3.03 -5.67 1.43
C LEU A 8 -1.79 -5.95 2.28
N ILE A 9 -1.07 -4.91 2.73
CA ILE A 9 0.08 -5.05 3.64
C ILE A 9 -0.37 -5.70 4.95
N PHE A 10 -1.48 -5.24 5.53
CA PHE A 10 -2.01 -5.79 6.79
C PHE A 10 -2.51 -7.23 6.65
N GLU A 11 -3.13 -7.59 5.52
CA GLU A 11 -3.52 -8.97 5.22
C GLU A 11 -2.29 -9.87 5.10
N ARG A 12 -1.29 -9.49 4.30
CA ARG A 12 -0.06 -10.30 4.15
C ARG A 12 0.71 -10.41 5.46
N MET A 13 0.77 -9.36 6.26
CA MET A 13 1.37 -9.41 7.59
C MET A 13 0.61 -10.37 8.52
N LYS A 14 -0.73 -10.38 8.49
CA LYS A 14 -1.56 -11.33 9.25
C LYS A 14 -1.35 -12.78 8.80
N GLU A 15 -1.20 -13.03 7.50
CA GLU A 15 -0.86 -14.35 6.97
C GLU A 15 0.49 -14.84 7.52
N GLU A 16 1.53 -14.01 7.47
CA GLU A 16 2.87 -14.37 7.97
C GLU A 16 2.89 -14.54 9.51
N LEU A 17 2.08 -13.78 10.25
CA LEU A 17 1.88 -13.97 11.69
C LEU A 17 1.20 -15.31 12.00
N ARG A 18 0.17 -15.69 11.23
CA ARG A 18 -0.51 -17.00 11.35
C ARG A 18 0.40 -18.17 10.97
N ALA A 19 1.37 -17.93 10.09
CA ALA A 19 2.41 -18.90 9.76
C ALA A 19 3.48 -19.05 10.88
N GLY A 20 3.31 -18.37 12.03
CA GLY A 20 4.17 -18.52 13.20
C GLY A 20 5.43 -17.65 13.19
N ARG A 21 5.56 -16.69 12.25
CA ARG A 21 6.72 -15.79 12.22
C ARG A 21 6.65 -14.75 13.33
N THR A 22 7.82 -14.33 13.80
CA THR A 22 7.90 -13.23 14.78
C THR A 22 7.32 -11.94 14.20
N PRO A 23 6.73 -11.04 15.01
CA PRO A 23 6.10 -9.83 14.51
C PRO A 23 7.01 -8.95 13.64
N GLY A 24 8.30 -8.86 13.99
CA GLY A 24 9.29 -8.16 13.16
C GLY A 24 9.50 -8.82 11.79
N ALA A 25 9.65 -10.15 11.76
CA ALA A 25 9.84 -10.89 10.51
C ALA A 25 8.57 -10.92 9.64
N ALA A 26 7.38 -10.96 10.25
CA ALA A 26 6.10 -10.91 9.55
C ALA A 26 5.84 -9.55 8.91
N VAL A 27 6.23 -8.45 9.56
CA VAL A 27 6.18 -7.09 8.98
C VAL A 27 7.08 -7.01 7.75
N GLU A 28 8.33 -7.47 7.87
CA GLU A 28 9.31 -7.36 6.78
C GLU A 28 8.95 -8.25 5.58
N ALA A 29 8.50 -9.48 5.85
CA ALA A 29 8.01 -10.40 4.82
C ALA A 29 6.71 -9.89 4.15
N GLY A 30 5.76 -9.39 4.95
CA GLY A 30 4.50 -8.82 4.47
C GLY A 30 4.73 -7.61 3.57
N PHE A 31 5.66 -6.71 3.95
CA PHE A 31 6.07 -5.58 3.12
C PHE A 31 6.70 -6.02 1.79
N ASN A 32 7.66 -6.95 1.83
CA ASN A 32 8.34 -7.39 0.61
C ASN A 32 7.36 -8.03 -0.39
N ARG A 33 6.42 -8.85 0.08
CA ARG A 33 5.42 -9.50 -0.79
C ARG A 33 4.36 -8.51 -1.28
N ALA A 34 3.87 -7.63 -0.42
CA ALA A 34 2.87 -6.63 -0.80
C ALA A 34 3.45 -5.57 -1.74
N TRP A 35 4.75 -5.24 -1.63
CA TRP A 35 5.40 -4.22 -2.44
C TRP A 35 5.27 -4.47 -3.95
N THR A 36 5.54 -5.69 -4.39
CA THR A 36 5.45 -6.05 -5.82
C THR A 36 4.03 -5.87 -6.34
N ALA A 37 3.03 -6.36 -5.59
CA ALA A 37 1.62 -6.24 -5.97
C ALA A 37 1.13 -4.77 -5.97
N ILE A 38 1.55 -3.97 -4.99
CA ILE A 38 1.23 -2.54 -4.92
C ILE A 38 1.85 -1.80 -6.09
N ARG A 39 3.11 -2.08 -6.41
CA ARG A 39 3.81 -1.43 -7.52
C ARG A 39 3.13 -1.76 -8.85
N ASP A 40 2.85 -3.03 -9.12
CA ASP A 40 2.23 -3.46 -10.38
C ASP A 40 0.84 -2.83 -10.54
N SER A 41 0.05 -2.77 -9.46
CA SER A 41 -1.28 -2.14 -9.45
C SER A 41 -1.26 -0.62 -9.63
N ASN A 42 -0.22 0.07 -9.15
CA ASN A 42 -0.08 1.51 -9.37
C ASN A 42 0.45 1.83 -10.77
N ILE A 43 1.31 0.96 -11.33
CA ILE A 43 1.77 1.09 -12.72
C ILE A 43 0.60 1.00 -13.69
N THR A 44 -0.31 0.04 -13.53
CA THR A 44 -1.51 -0.05 -14.38
C THR A 44 -2.38 1.22 -14.27
N THR A 45 -2.48 1.79 -13.08
CA THR A 45 -3.20 3.06 -12.86
C THR A 45 -2.51 4.23 -13.55
N PHE A 46 -1.18 4.31 -13.51
CA PHE A 46 -0.44 5.33 -14.24
C PHE A 46 -0.57 5.20 -15.76
N ILE A 47 -0.61 3.97 -16.28
CA ILE A 47 -0.90 3.72 -17.70
C ILE A 47 -2.31 4.21 -18.02
N ALA A 48 -3.30 3.93 -17.19
CA ALA A 48 -4.66 4.44 -17.38
C ALA A 48 -4.71 5.99 -17.36
N CYS A 49 -3.99 6.65 -16.44
CA CYS A 49 -3.87 8.11 -16.43
C CYS A 49 -3.26 8.66 -17.73
N LEU A 50 -2.22 8.01 -18.26
CA LEU A 50 -1.59 8.41 -19.52
C LEU A 50 -2.57 8.29 -20.70
N VAL A 51 -3.32 7.19 -20.76
CA VAL A 51 -4.36 6.99 -21.77
C VAL A 51 -5.45 8.05 -21.64
N LEU A 52 -5.94 8.33 -20.43
CA LEU A 52 -6.96 9.35 -20.17
C LEU A 52 -6.48 10.76 -20.52
N PHE A 53 -5.21 11.07 -20.26
CA PHE A 53 -4.61 12.35 -20.62
C PHE A 53 -4.51 12.52 -22.14
N TRP A 54 -4.07 11.47 -22.85
CA TRP A 54 -4.01 11.47 -24.31
C TRP A 54 -5.41 11.61 -24.93
N PHE A 55 -6.37 10.84 -24.43
CA PHE A 55 -7.76 10.84 -24.90
C PHE A 55 -8.44 12.18 -24.64
N GLY A 56 -8.20 12.78 -23.46
CA GLY A 56 -8.72 14.11 -23.12
C GLY A 56 -8.18 15.23 -24.01
N GLY A 57 -6.95 15.08 -24.53
CA GLY A 57 -6.37 16.02 -25.51
C GLY A 57 -6.87 15.78 -26.95
N ALA A 58 -7.02 14.52 -27.36
CA ALA A 58 -7.39 14.16 -28.72
C ALA A 58 -8.87 14.38 -29.07
N LEU A 59 -9.79 14.21 -28.11
CA LEU A 59 -11.24 14.32 -28.31
C LEU A 59 -11.86 15.60 -27.74
N GLY A 60 -11.05 16.55 -27.26
CA GLY A 60 -11.54 17.82 -26.70
C GLY A 60 -12.20 17.70 -25.31
N ALA A 61 -12.05 16.56 -24.63
CA ALA A 61 -12.60 16.33 -23.29
C ALA A 61 -11.67 16.86 -22.20
N PHE A 62 -11.58 18.18 -22.06
CA PHE A 62 -10.71 18.86 -21.08
C PHE A 62 -10.95 18.44 -19.62
N MET A 63 -12.19 18.09 -19.27
CA MET A 63 -12.54 17.64 -17.91
C MET A 63 -11.83 16.33 -17.52
N VAL A 64 -11.69 15.40 -18.49
CA VAL A 64 -11.02 14.10 -18.28
C VAL A 64 -9.52 14.28 -18.08
N ARG A 65 -8.92 15.27 -18.76
CA ARG A 65 -7.50 15.61 -18.60
C ARG A 65 -7.18 16.12 -17.19
N GLY A 66 -8.05 16.97 -16.62
CA GLY A 66 -7.93 17.42 -15.22
C GLY A 66 -8.07 16.27 -14.23
N PHE A 67 -9.06 15.39 -14.46
CA PHE A 67 -9.25 14.19 -13.65
C PHE A 67 -8.02 13.29 -13.65
N ALA A 68 -7.43 13.00 -14.81
CA ALA A 68 -6.25 12.16 -14.96
C ALA A 68 -5.05 12.67 -14.12
N ILE A 69 -4.82 13.99 -14.11
CA ILE A 69 -3.75 14.61 -13.32
C ILE A 69 -4.01 14.44 -11.82
N THR A 70 -5.24 14.72 -11.35
CA THR A 70 -5.58 14.56 -9.93
C THR A 70 -5.49 13.10 -9.47
N LEU A 71 -5.90 12.15 -10.33
CA LEU A 71 -5.77 10.72 -10.06
C LEU A 71 -4.30 10.32 -9.95
N PHE A 72 -3.46 10.78 -10.89
CA PHE A 72 -2.02 10.50 -10.89
C PHE A 72 -1.34 10.98 -9.60
N ILE A 73 -1.60 12.23 -9.20
CA ILE A 73 -1.05 12.82 -7.97
C ILE A 73 -1.56 12.07 -6.74
N GLY A 74 -2.86 11.75 -6.69
CA GLY A 74 -3.47 11.03 -5.57
C GLY A 74 -2.89 9.63 -5.38
N VAL A 75 -2.66 8.90 -6.48
CA VAL A 75 -2.05 7.57 -6.46
C VAL A 75 -0.59 7.65 -6.02
N ALA A 76 0.19 8.60 -6.55
CA ALA A 76 1.58 8.79 -6.17
C ALA A 76 1.74 9.14 -4.68
N LEU A 77 0.96 10.10 -4.17
CA LEU A 77 0.97 10.49 -2.76
C LEU A 77 0.51 9.33 -1.85
N SER A 78 -0.51 8.58 -2.26
CA SER A 78 -0.96 7.44 -1.48
C SER A 78 0.09 6.35 -1.39
N MET A 79 0.76 6.04 -2.50
CA MET A 79 1.80 5.02 -2.53
C MET A 79 2.98 5.43 -1.65
N PHE A 80 3.38 6.70 -1.70
CA PHE A 80 4.40 7.26 -0.81
C PHE A 80 4.01 7.14 0.67
N THR A 81 2.78 7.50 1.01
CA THR A 81 2.26 7.40 2.38
C THR A 81 2.28 5.95 2.88
N ALA A 82 1.84 5.00 2.05
CA ALA A 82 1.83 3.57 2.39
C ALA A 82 3.23 3.01 2.68
N ILE A 83 4.28 3.50 2.01
CA ILE A 83 5.66 3.06 2.26
C ILE A 83 6.24 3.75 3.49
N VAL A 84 6.18 5.08 3.51
CA VAL A 84 6.91 5.89 4.50
C VAL A 84 6.22 5.85 5.85
N VAL A 85 4.91 6.10 5.89
CA VAL A 85 4.15 6.16 7.14
C VAL A 85 4.05 4.78 7.76
N THR A 86 3.64 3.77 7.00
CA THR A 86 3.43 2.42 7.55
C THR A 86 4.75 1.79 8.02
N ARG A 87 5.86 1.95 7.29
CA ARG A 87 7.17 1.41 7.72
C ARG A 87 7.72 2.14 8.95
N THR A 88 7.52 3.46 9.03
CA THR A 88 7.95 4.27 10.18
C THR A 88 7.09 3.99 11.41
N PHE A 89 5.78 3.88 11.23
CA PHE A 89 4.81 3.57 12.28
C PHE A 89 5.04 2.17 12.86
N LEU A 90 5.24 1.15 12.01
CA LEU A 90 5.55 -0.20 12.45
C LEU A 90 6.91 -0.29 13.15
N ARG A 91 7.94 0.41 12.67
CA ARG A 91 9.24 0.50 13.36
C ARG A 91 9.14 1.19 14.72
N LEU A 92 8.38 2.27 14.83
CA LEU A 92 8.13 2.97 16.10
C LEU A 92 7.39 2.08 17.10
N ILE A 93 6.39 1.32 16.65
CA ILE A 93 5.62 0.40 17.51
C ILE A 93 6.49 -0.79 17.95
N LEU A 94 7.28 -1.38 17.05
CA LEU A 94 8.20 -2.47 17.38
C LEU A 94 9.33 -2.00 18.32
N GLY A 95 9.84 -0.79 18.13
CA GLY A 95 10.87 -0.19 19.00
C GLY A 95 10.41 0.06 20.44
N ARG A 96 9.09 0.18 20.66
CA ARG A 96 8.52 0.43 21.99
C ARG A 96 8.36 -0.80 22.88
N ARG A 97 8.79 -2.01 22.48
CA ARG A 97 8.66 -3.29 23.25
C ARG A 97 7.25 -3.60 23.81
N LEU A 98 6.22 -2.83 23.46
CA LEU A 98 4.89 -2.92 24.07
C LEU A 98 3.98 -3.98 23.43
N VAL A 99 4.38 -4.56 22.29
CA VAL A 99 3.57 -5.56 21.56
C VAL A 99 4.36 -6.84 21.32
N ILE A 100 4.91 -7.41 22.40
CA ILE A 100 5.56 -8.74 22.40
C ILE A 100 4.54 -9.84 22.73
N LYS A 101 3.30 -9.51 23.12
CA LYS A 101 2.28 -10.54 23.42
C LYS A 101 1.57 -11.01 22.14
N PRO A 102 1.68 -12.31 21.77
CA PRO A 102 0.96 -12.88 20.61
C PRO A 102 -0.57 -12.77 20.73
N SER A 103 -1.10 -12.63 21.95
CA SER A 103 -2.52 -12.38 22.24
C SER A 103 -3.04 -11.04 21.70
N ALA A 104 -2.20 -10.03 21.45
CA ALA A 104 -2.63 -8.73 20.92
C ALA A 104 -2.96 -8.78 19.41
N TYR A 105 -2.54 -9.83 18.70
CA TYR A 105 -2.74 -10.00 17.26
C TYR A 105 -3.89 -10.95 16.90
N GLY A 106 -4.69 -11.42 17.87
CA GLY A 106 -5.85 -12.27 17.61
C GLY A 106 -5.52 -13.69 17.13
N VAL A 107 -4.28 -14.14 17.35
CA VAL A 107 -3.89 -15.54 17.16
C VAL A 107 -4.02 -16.24 18.49
N SER A 108 -5.20 -16.81 18.74
CA SER A 108 -5.33 -17.89 19.72
C SER A 108 -4.52 -19.07 19.19
N GLN A 109 -3.77 -19.72 20.09
CA GLN A 109 -3.24 -21.06 19.87
C GLN A 109 -4.33 -22.02 19.37
#